data_AF-A0A7J7MAR3-F1
#
_entry.id   AF-A0A7J7MAR3-F1
#
_cell.length_a   1.000
_cell.length_b   1.000
_cell.length_c   1.000
_cell.angle_alpha   90.00
_cell.angle_beta   90.00
_cell.angle_gamma   90.00
#
_symmetry.space_group_name_H-M   'P 1'
#
loop_
_entity.id
_entity.type
_entity.pdbx_description
1 polymer ?
#
loop_
_entity_poly.entity_id
_entity_poly.type
_entity_poly.pdbx_seq_one_letter_code
_entity_poly.pdbx_strand_id
1 'polypeptide(L)'
;MSTVTGFNSTLREGNVTHHEYMQVGKGRDVGLNQISLFEAKIANGNGEQTLSRDIYRLGHRFDFFRMLSCYFTTVGFYFSTLVTVLTVYVFLYGRLYLVLSGLEKEMITQAAIRDNKSLQVALASQSFVQLGFLMALPMMMEIGLERGFRTALSDFVLMQLQLAPVFFTFSLGTKTHYYGRTLLHGGAEYRATGRGFVVFHAKFADNYRLYSRSHFVKGIEMMMLLIVYQIFGHTYRGAVAYLLITISMWFMVGTWLFAPFLFNPSGFEWQKIVDDWTDWNKWISNRGGIGVPPDKSWESWWEKEQEHLRYSGKRGIIAEILLALRFFIYQYGLVYHLNIVENKSVLVYGASWLVIFVVLCLMKLVSCGRRKFSADYQIVFRMMKGLIFITCLTVLIVLILVPRMTPRDILVSFLAFMPTGWGMLLIAQACKPAVKSAGFWASVKTLARGYELIMGLLLFTPVAFLAWFPFVSEFQTRMLFNQAFSRGLQISRILGGQRKERSTANKE
;
A
#
# COMPACT_ATOMS: atom_id res chain seq x y z
N MET A 1 -10.04 -23.18 -13.38
CA MET A 1 -10.37 -24.23 -14.37
C MET A 1 -11.57 -23.81 -15.23
N SER A 2 -12.61 -23.21 -14.66
CA SER A 2 -13.86 -22.83 -15.35
C SER A 2 -13.73 -21.78 -16.46
N THR A 3 -12.80 -20.82 -16.35
CA THR A 3 -12.72 -19.70 -17.31
C THR A 3 -12.07 -20.09 -18.64
N VAL A 4 -11.00 -20.90 -18.60
CA VAL A 4 -10.29 -21.36 -19.81
C VAL A 4 -11.16 -22.33 -20.61
N THR A 5 -11.91 -23.20 -19.93
CA THR A 5 -12.90 -24.06 -20.58
C THR A 5 -14.04 -23.24 -21.19
N GLY A 6 -14.47 -22.16 -20.53
CA GLY A 6 -15.46 -21.22 -21.06
C GLY A 6 -14.99 -20.55 -22.36
N PHE A 7 -13.80 -19.96 -22.36
CA PHE A 7 -13.23 -19.34 -23.57
C PHE A 7 -13.10 -20.31 -24.73
N ASN A 8 -12.59 -21.52 -24.47
CA ASN A 8 -12.48 -22.55 -25.50
C ASN A 8 -13.84 -23.03 -26.02
N SER A 9 -14.84 -23.14 -25.14
CA SER A 9 -16.21 -23.47 -25.55
C SER A 9 -16.76 -22.40 -26.48
N THR A 10 -16.70 -21.12 -26.09
CA THR A 10 -17.18 -20.01 -26.92
C THR A 10 -16.40 -19.90 -28.25
N LEU A 11 -15.08 -20.11 -28.24
CA LEU A 11 -14.27 -20.12 -29.46
C LEU A 11 -14.62 -21.27 -30.42
N ARG A 12 -15.20 -22.36 -29.91
CA ARG A 12 -15.69 -23.52 -30.67
C ARG A 12 -17.20 -23.44 -30.93
N GLU A 13 -17.80 -22.26 -30.77
CA GLU A 13 -19.24 -22.03 -30.96
C GLU A 13 -20.13 -22.86 -30.03
N GLY A 14 -19.58 -23.33 -28.91
CA GLY A 14 -20.32 -23.99 -27.86
C GLY A 14 -21.24 -23.00 -27.15
N ASN A 15 -22.49 -23.38 -26.96
CA ASN A 15 -23.47 -22.61 -26.22
C ASN A 15 -23.47 -23.04 -24.74
N VAL A 16 -23.55 -22.07 -23.84
CA VAL A 16 -23.72 -22.30 -22.39
C VAL A 16 -25.02 -21.63 -21.98
N THR A 17 -26.01 -22.43 -21.59
CA THR A 17 -27.26 -21.90 -21.05
C THR A 17 -27.01 -21.37 -19.65
N HIS A 18 -27.26 -20.07 -19.45
CA HIS A 18 -27.25 -19.48 -18.11
C HIS A 18 -28.58 -19.78 -17.44
N HIS A 19 -28.59 -20.72 -16.50
CA HIS A 19 -29.73 -20.95 -15.64
C HIS A 19 -29.55 -20.14 -14.37
N GLU A 20 -30.34 -19.08 -14.25
CA GLU A 20 -30.34 -18.22 -13.07
C GLU A 20 -31.10 -18.93 -11.95
N TYR A 21 -30.35 -19.52 -11.02
CA TYR A 21 -30.94 -20.07 -9.81
C TYR A 21 -30.94 -18.96 -8.76
N MET A 22 -32.12 -18.51 -8.32
CA MET A 22 -32.26 -17.73 -7.09
C MET A 22 -31.99 -18.64 -5.89
N GLN A 23 -30.72 -18.96 -5.68
CA GLN A 23 -30.31 -19.62 -4.45
C GLN A 23 -30.30 -18.57 -3.35
N VAL A 24 -31.15 -18.73 -2.34
CA VAL A 24 -31.05 -17.99 -1.07
C VAL A 24 -29.75 -18.45 -0.40
N GLY A 25 -28.65 -17.83 -0.81
CA GLY A 25 -27.33 -18.11 -0.28
C GLY A 25 -27.30 -17.76 1.19
N LYS A 26 -26.84 -18.70 2.02
CA LYS A 26 -26.46 -18.41 3.41
C LYS A 26 -25.32 -17.40 3.34
N GLY A 27 -25.65 -16.11 3.43
CA GLY A 27 -24.70 -15.01 3.41
C GLY A 27 -23.57 -15.34 4.37
N ARG A 28 -22.36 -15.43 3.85
CA ARG A 28 -21.19 -15.74 4.65
C ARG A 28 -20.58 -14.42 5.08
N ASP A 29 -20.48 -14.20 6.39
CA ASP A 29 -19.68 -13.08 6.90
C ASP A 29 -18.24 -13.22 6.39
N VAL A 30 -17.75 -12.17 5.74
CA VAL A 30 -16.41 -12.10 5.14
C VAL A 30 -15.69 -10.85 5.65
N GLY A 31 -14.47 -11.02 6.17
CA GLY A 31 -13.66 -9.91 6.66
C GLY A 31 -12.86 -9.28 5.54
N LEU A 32 -12.33 -8.08 5.76
CA LEU A 32 -11.53 -7.37 4.75
C LEU A 32 -10.40 -8.25 4.19
N ASN A 33 -9.66 -8.97 5.05
CA ASN A 33 -8.56 -9.84 4.62
C ASN A 33 -9.01 -10.96 3.67
N GLN A 34 -10.17 -11.58 3.91
CA GLN A 34 -10.70 -12.63 3.05
C GLN A 34 -11.14 -12.05 1.70
N ILE A 35 -11.81 -10.89 1.73
CA ILE A 35 -12.24 -10.18 0.53
C ILE A 35 -11.02 -9.77 -0.30
N SER A 36 -10.02 -9.13 0.30
CA SER A 36 -8.82 -8.69 -0.41
C SER A 36 -8.02 -9.87 -0.98
N LEU A 37 -7.96 -11.02 -0.30
CA LEU A 37 -7.34 -12.22 -0.86
C LEU A 37 -8.12 -12.78 -2.05
N PHE A 38 -9.46 -12.73 -2.00
CA PHE A 38 -10.31 -13.12 -3.11
C PHE A 38 -10.14 -12.18 -4.31
N GLU A 39 -10.15 -10.88 -4.09
CA GLU A 39 -9.93 -9.88 -5.14
C GLU A 39 -8.52 -9.98 -5.73
N ALA A 40 -7.49 -10.21 -4.90
CA ALA A 40 -6.13 -10.47 -5.36
C ALA A 40 -6.06 -11.69 -6.30
N LYS A 41 -6.78 -12.76 -5.97
CA LYS A 41 -6.87 -13.96 -6.79
C LYS A 41 -7.52 -13.69 -8.15
N ILE A 42 -8.63 -12.94 -8.17
CA ILE A 42 -9.30 -12.60 -9.42
C ILE A 42 -8.43 -11.65 -10.26
N ALA A 43 -7.79 -10.66 -9.64
CA ALA A 43 -6.90 -9.72 -10.31
C ALA A 43 -5.69 -10.43 -10.95
N ASN A 44 -5.05 -11.36 -10.24
CA ASN A 44 -3.99 -12.22 -10.80
C ASN A 44 -4.51 -13.03 -11.99
N GLY A 45 -5.68 -13.67 -11.85
CA GLY A 45 -6.29 -14.46 -12.92
C GLY A 45 -6.55 -13.64 -14.19
N ASN A 46 -7.02 -12.39 -14.04
CA ASN A 46 -7.24 -11.48 -15.17
C ASN A 46 -5.91 -10.96 -15.76
N GLY A 47 -4.88 -10.77 -14.94
CA GLY A 47 -3.53 -10.44 -15.41
C GLY A 47 -2.97 -11.52 -16.34
N GLU A 48 -3.08 -12.79 -15.97
CA GLU A 48 -2.67 -13.92 -16.83
C GLU A 48 -3.56 -14.02 -18.09
N GLN A 49 -4.86 -13.77 -17.97
CA GLN A 49 -5.76 -13.75 -19.14
C GLN A 49 -5.38 -12.66 -20.14
N THR A 50 -4.93 -11.49 -19.67
CA THR A 50 -4.48 -10.38 -20.52
C THR A 50 -3.30 -10.80 -21.41
N LEU A 51 -2.43 -11.65 -20.89
CA LEU A 51 -1.27 -12.20 -21.60
C LEU A 51 -1.62 -13.43 -22.45
N SER A 52 -2.84 -13.94 -22.35
CA SER A 52 -3.26 -15.18 -23.02
C SER A 52 -3.65 -14.95 -24.48
N ARG A 53 -3.41 -15.98 -25.31
CA ARG A 53 -3.85 -16.00 -26.72
C ARG A 53 -5.37 -16.15 -26.86
N ASP A 54 -6.05 -16.63 -25.81
CA ASP A 54 -7.49 -16.91 -25.86
C ASP A 54 -8.29 -15.61 -25.86
N ILE A 55 -7.91 -14.62 -25.03
CA ILE A 55 -8.51 -13.28 -25.08
C ILE A 55 -8.27 -12.61 -26.43
N TYR A 56 -7.07 -12.74 -26.99
CA TYR A 56 -6.76 -12.22 -28.33
C TYR A 56 -7.69 -12.83 -29.40
N ARG A 57 -7.90 -14.16 -29.37
CA ARG A 57 -8.80 -14.85 -30.32
C ARG A 57 -10.25 -14.48 -30.11
N LEU A 58 -10.72 -14.37 -28.87
CA LEU A 58 -12.08 -13.95 -28.54
C LEU A 58 -12.35 -12.53 -29.04
N GLY A 59 -11.40 -11.62 -28.87
CA GLY A 59 -11.50 -10.25 -29.36
C GLY A 59 -11.72 -10.13 -30.87
N HIS A 60 -11.22 -11.09 -31.67
CA HIS A 60 -11.44 -11.11 -33.12
C HIS A 60 -12.81 -11.70 -33.52
N ARG A 61 -13.48 -12.44 -32.63
CA ARG A 61 -14.76 -13.12 -32.90
C ARG A 61 -15.95 -12.46 -32.24
N PHE A 62 -15.74 -11.62 -31.24
CA PHE A 62 -16.82 -10.91 -30.56
C PHE A 62 -17.33 -9.75 -31.40
N ASP A 63 -18.66 -9.64 -31.46
CA ASP A 63 -19.34 -8.43 -31.88
C ASP A 63 -19.10 -7.30 -30.85
N PHE A 64 -19.50 -6.08 -31.20
CA PHE A 64 -19.28 -4.89 -30.37
C PHE A 64 -19.84 -5.04 -28.94
N PHE A 65 -21.06 -5.58 -28.79
CA PHE A 65 -21.73 -5.68 -27.49
C PHE A 65 -21.10 -6.75 -26.60
N ARG A 66 -20.75 -7.91 -27.16
CA ARG A 66 -20.01 -8.97 -26.46
C ARG A 66 -18.62 -8.50 -26.06
N MET A 67 -17.98 -7.70 -26.92
CA MET A 67 -16.68 -7.10 -26.60
C MET A 67 -16.80 -6.11 -25.44
N LEU A 68 -17.84 -5.27 -25.42
CA LEU A 68 -18.10 -4.34 -24.31
C LEU A 68 -18.38 -5.09 -23.00
N SER A 69 -19.20 -6.14 -23.04
CA SER A 69 -19.46 -7.00 -21.88
C SER A 69 -18.17 -7.67 -21.38
N CYS A 70 -17.36 -8.23 -22.28
CA CYS A 70 -16.06 -8.83 -21.95
C CYS A 70 -15.11 -7.79 -21.34
N TYR A 71 -15.08 -6.58 -21.87
CA TYR A 71 -14.27 -5.48 -21.35
C TYR A 71 -14.64 -5.15 -19.90
N PHE A 72 -15.92 -4.94 -19.60
CA PHE A 72 -16.39 -4.57 -18.27
C PHE A 72 -16.31 -5.69 -17.23
N THR A 73 -16.42 -6.95 -17.65
CA THR A 73 -16.47 -8.10 -16.71
C THR A 73 -15.11 -8.78 -16.50
N THR A 74 -14.15 -8.58 -17.40
CA THR A 74 -12.85 -9.27 -17.38
C THR A 74 -11.69 -8.27 -17.46
N VAL A 75 -10.79 -8.43 -18.44
CA VAL A 75 -9.50 -7.74 -18.57
C VAL A 75 -9.63 -6.21 -18.61
N GLY A 76 -10.63 -5.69 -19.32
CA GLY A 76 -10.81 -4.24 -19.51
C GLY A 76 -11.03 -3.46 -18.21
N PHE A 77 -11.79 -4.03 -17.28
CA PHE A 77 -12.05 -3.45 -15.97
C PHE A 77 -10.78 -3.36 -15.11
N TYR A 78 -9.98 -4.42 -15.06
CA TYR A 78 -8.72 -4.41 -14.30
C TYR A 78 -7.66 -3.52 -14.95
N PHE A 79 -7.63 -3.48 -16.29
CA PHE A 79 -6.78 -2.54 -17.03
C PHE A 79 -7.16 -1.09 -16.74
N SER A 80 -8.43 -0.75 -16.82
CA SER A 80 -8.94 0.60 -16.49
C SER A 80 -8.58 1.00 -15.07
N THR A 81 -8.80 0.09 -14.11
CA THR A 81 -8.44 0.27 -12.70
C THR A 81 -6.95 0.57 -12.53
N LEU A 82 -6.08 -0.21 -13.21
CA LEU A 82 -4.64 0.02 -13.20
C LEU A 82 -4.29 1.40 -13.75
N VAL A 83 -4.85 1.79 -14.89
CA VAL A 83 -4.62 3.10 -15.52
C VAL A 83 -5.10 4.25 -14.63
N THR A 84 -6.23 4.10 -13.93
CA THR A 84 -6.73 5.11 -12.98
C THR A 84 -5.71 5.35 -11.87
N VAL A 85 -5.19 4.29 -11.24
CA VAL A 85 -4.19 4.44 -10.17
C VAL A 85 -2.86 4.98 -10.72
N LEU A 86 -2.40 4.52 -11.88
CA LEU A 86 -1.19 5.06 -12.52
C LEU A 86 -1.33 6.55 -12.84
N THR A 87 -2.49 7.00 -13.30
CA THR A 87 -2.78 8.41 -13.54
C THR A 87 -2.61 9.25 -12.27
N VAL A 88 -3.02 8.74 -11.09
CA VAL A 88 -2.80 9.43 -9.81
C VAL A 88 -1.30 9.57 -9.52
N TYR A 89 -0.50 8.52 -9.73
CA TYR A 89 0.95 8.57 -9.58
C TYR A 89 1.60 9.57 -10.54
N VAL A 90 1.26 9.50 -11.82
CA VAL A 90 1.77 10.42 -12.85
C VAL A 90 1.38 11.86 -12.52
N PHE A 91 0.15 12.08 -12.06
CA PHE A 91 -0.30 13.40 -11.63
C PHE A 91 0.51 13.92 -10.44
N LEU A 92 0.70 13.13 -9.37
CA LEU A 92 1.45 13.56 -8.18
C LEU A 92 2.92 13.84 -8.49
N TYR A 93 3.59 12.94 -9.22
CA TYR A 93 4.98 13.14 -9.63
C TYR A 93 5.12 14.29 -10.63
N GLY A 94 4.21 14.40 -11.60
CA GLY A 94 4.19 15.51 -12.55
C GLY A 94 4.03 16.85 -11.84
N ARG A 95 3.10 16.95 -10.88
CA ARG A 95 2.92 18.13 -10.02
C ARG A 95 4.18 18.45 -9.25
N LEU A 96 4.78 17.46 -8.62
CA LEU A 96 6.02 17.66 -7.90
C LEU A 96 7.12 18.25 -8.80
N TYR A 97 7.33 17.68 -9.99
CA TYR A 97 8.37 18.16 -10.90
C TYR A 97 8.09 19.57 -11.44
N LEU A 98 6.82 19.95 -11.61
CA LEU A 98 6.44 21.32 -11.95
C LEU A 98 6.76 22.31 -10.82
N VAL A 99 6.50 21.95 -9.56
CA VAL A 99 6.88 22.76 -8.40
C VAL A 99 8.40 22.89 -8.32
N LEU A 100 9.11 21.76 -8.38
CA LEU A 100 10.57 21.72 -8.16
C LEU A 100 11.35 22.38 -9.31
N SER A 101 10.83 22.40 -10.53
CA SER A 101 11.45 23.13 -11.64
C SER A 101 11.24 24.65 -11.57
N GLY A 102 10.34 25.13 -10.70
CA GLY A 102 9.91 26.53 -10.69
C GLY A 102 8.97 26.89 -11.84
N LEU A 103 8.67 25.95 -12.75
CA LEU A 103 7.79 26.16 -13.88
C LEU A 103 6.35 26.44 -13.44
N GLU A 104 5.91 25.90 -12.31
CA GLU A 104 4.60 26.26 -11.74
C GLU A 104 4.51 27.75 -11.36
N LYS A 105 5.62 28.37 -10.93
CA LYS A 105 5.66 29.81 -10.64
C LYS A 105 5.53 30.65 -11.92
N GLU A 106 6.17 30.23 -13.01
CA GLU A 106 6.06 30.88 -14.33
C GLU A 106 4.67 30.63 -14.97
N MET A 107 4.06 29.47 -14.74
CA MET A 107 2.68 29.22 -15.18
C MET A 107 1.66 30.11 -14.45
N ILE A 108 1.95 30.54 -13.22
CA ILE A 108 1.09 31.48 -12.46
C ILE A 108 1.15 32.89 -13.05
N THR A 109 2.30 33.33 -13.56
CA THR A 109 2.46 34.68 -14.13
C THR A 109 1.78 34.83 -15.50
N GLN A 110 1.58 33.73 -16.23
CA GLN A 110 0.91 33.73 -17.53
C GLN A 110 -0.62 33.57 -17.44
N ALA A 111 -1.36 34.63 -17.77
CA ALA A 111 -2.83 34.66 -17.72
C ALA A 111 -3.52 33.59 -18.57
N ALA A 112 -2.97 33.26 -19.75
CA ALA A 112 -3.55 32.27 -20.68
C ALA A 112 -3.64 30.84 -20.10
N ILE A 113 -2.77 30.50 -19.15
CA ILE A 113 -2.72 29.17 -18.51
C ILE A 113 -3.54 29.17 -17.21
N ARG A 114 -3.58 30.29 -16.50
CA ARG A 114 -4.32 30.47 -15.24
C ARG A 114 -5.83 30.21 -15.42
N ASP A 115 -6.40 30.67 -16.53
CA ASP A 115 -7.85 30.62 -16.78
C ASP A 115 -8.30 29.42 -17.63
N ASN A 116 -7.45 28.40 -17.81
CA ASN A 116 -7.83 27.22 -18.60
C ASN A 116 -8.87 26.35 -17.85
N LYS A 117 -10.14 26.70 -18.06
CA LYS A 117 -11.32 26.03 -17.49
C LYS A 117 -11.40 24.55 -17.87
N SER A 118 -10.96 24.18 -19.07
CA SER A 118 -10.99 22.78 -19.53
C SER A 118 -10.09 21.87 -18.69
N LEU A 119 -8.88 22.34 -18.35
CA LEU A 119 -7.94 21.61 -17.50
C LEU A 119 -8.47 21.49 -16.07
N GLN A 120 -9.15 22.52 -15.55
CA GLN A 120 -9.78 22.46 -14.23
C GLN A 120 -10.90 21.42 -14.17
N VAL A 121 -11.76 21.37 -15.19
CA VAL A 121 -12.86 20.38 -15.29
C VAL A 121 -12.33 18.96 -15.45
N ALA A 122 -11.29 18.75 -16.27
CA ALA A 122 -10.67 17.44 -16.45
C ALA A 122 -10.10 16.88 -15.14
N LEU A 123 -9.55 17.74 -14.28
CA LEU A 123 -8.99 17.30 -12.99
C LEU A 123 -10.05 17.14 -11.91
N ALA A 124 -11.08 17.98 -11.89
CA ALA A 124 -12.21 17.82 -10.98
C ALA A 124 -13.00 16.52 -11.27
N SER A 125 -13.20 16.20 -12.56
CA SER A 125 -13.85 14.94 -12.97
C SER A 125 -13.05 13.70 -12.54
N GLN A 126 -11.71 13.75 -12.64
CA GLN A 126 -10.84 12.69 -12.14
C GLN A 126 -11.01 12.43 -10.63
N SER A 127 -11.06 13.48 -9.81
CA SER A 127 -11.32 13.35 -8.36
C SER A 127 -12.70 12.75 -8.05
N PHE A 128 -13.71 13.10 -8.84
CA PHE A 128 -15.07 12.57 -8.69
C PHE A 128 -15.15 11.07 -9.01
N VAL A 129 -14.44 10.61 -10.05
CA VAL A 129 -14.32 9.18 -10.37
C VAL A 129 -13.59 8.44 -9.24
N GLN A 130 -12.53 9.03 -8.70
CA GLN A 130 -11.65 8.42 -7.70
C GLN A 130 -12.33 8.19 -6.35
N LEU A 131 -13.31 9.02 -5.97
CA LEU A 131 -14.14 8.81 -4.78
C LEU A 131 -15.18 7.67 -4.93
N GLY A 132 -15.18 6.98 -6.08
CA GLY A 132 -16.06 5.83 -6.33
C GLY A 132 -17.49 6.21 -6.70
N PHE A 133 -17.80 7.50 -6.86
CA PHE A 133 -19.16 7.96 -7.15
C PHE A 133 -19.66 7.43 -8.50
N LEU A 134 -18.83 7.47 -9.54
CA LEU A 134 -19.18 6.88 -10.84
C LEU A 134 -19.31 5.36 -10.81
N MET A 135 -18.57 4.67 -9.93
CA MET A 135 -18.73 3.22 -9.76
C MET A 135 -20.00 2.86 -8.99
N ALA A 136 -20.54 3.79 -8.19
CA ALA A 136 -21.79 3.59 -7.47
C ALA A 136 -23.04 3.88 -8.32
N LEU A 137 -22.91 4.60 -9.44
CA LEU A 137 -24.05 4.91 -10.31
C LEU A 137 -24.73 3.67 -10.90
N PRO A 138 -24.02 2.68 -11.49
CA PRO A 138 -24.65 1.47 -11.99
C PRO A 138 -25.47 0.75 -10.92
N MET A 139 -24.92 0.65 -9.70
CA MET A 139 -25.61 0.05 -8.55
C MET A 139 -26.86 0.85 -8.14
N MET A 140 -26.77 2.18 -8.09
CA MET A 140 -27.95 3.01 -7.81
C MET A 140 -29.04 2.85 -8.87
N MET A 141 -28.65 2.72 -10.14
CA MET A 141 -29.59 2.49 -11.23
C MET A 141 -30.25 1.12 -11.13
N GLU A 142 -29.49 0.07 -10.84
CA GLU A 142 -30.00 -1.28 -10.62
C GLU A 142 -31.01 -1.33 -9.47
N ILE A 143 -30.64 -0.83 -8.29
CA ILE A 143 -31.54 -0.75 -7.13
C ILE A 143 -32.75 0.14 -7.43
N GLY A 144 -32.54 1.23 -8.18
CA GLY A 144 -33.59 2.16 -8.57
C GLY A 144 -34.64 1.52 -9.47
N LEU A 145 -34.21 0.67 -10.42
CA LEU A 145 -35.08 -0.08 -11.32
C LEU A 145 -35.78 -1.24 -10.62
N GLU A 146 -35.10 -1.95 -9.71
CA GLU A 146 -35.67 -3.11 -9.02
C GLU A 146 -36.59 -2.74 -7.84
N ARG A 147 -36.22 -1.73 -7.06
CA ARG A 147 -36.82 -1.43 -5.73
C ARG A 147 -37.28 0.02 -5.58
N GLY A 148 -37.16 0.82 -6.64
CA GLY A 148 -37.55 2.22 -6.68
C GLY A 148 -36.45 3.21 -6.25
N PHE A 149 -36.45 4.39 -6.86
CA PHE A 149 -35.41 5.42 -6.67
C PHE A 149 -35.29 5.97 -5.25
N ARG A 150 -36.38 6.00 -4.47
CA ARG A 150 -36.33 6.43 -3.05
C ARG A 150 -35.51 5.45 -2.21
N THR A 151 -35.72 4.15 -2.42
CA THR A 151 -34.99 3.07 -1.75
C THR A 151 -33.51 3.14 -2.15
N ALA A 152 -33.24 3.29 -3.45
CA ALA A 152 -31.89 3.43 -3.97
C ALA A 152 -31.13 4.63 -3.35
N LEU A 153 -31.77 5.78 -3.21
CA LEU A 153 -31.16 6.96 -2.57
C LEU A 153 -30.89 6.72 -1.08
N SER A 154 -31.84 6.11 -0.37
CA SER A 154 -31.68 5.77 1.06
C SER A 154 -30.52 4.79 1.26
N ASP A 155 -30.48 3.72 0.47
CA ASP A 155 -29.42 2.70 0.52
C ASP A 155 -28.07 3.30 0.16
N PHE A 156 -28.01 4.18 -0.84
CA PHE A 156 -26.78 4.88 -1.20
C PHE A 156 -26.24 5.72 -0.04
N VAL A 157 -27.08 6.51 0.63
CA VAL A 157 -26.67 7.31 1.80
C VAL A 157 -26.18 6.39 2.93
N LEU A 158 -26.88 5.29 3.20
CA LEU A 158 -26.46 4.32 4.21
C LEU A 158 -25.10 3.69 3.88
N MET A 159 -24.85 3.35 2.61
CA MET A 159 -23.56 2.83 2.17
C MET A 159 -22.42 3.84 2.38
N GLN A 160 -22.67 5.13 2.15
CA GLN A 160 -21.67 6.17 2.43
C GLN A 160 -21.33 6.24 3.93
N LEU A 161 -22.35 6.20 4.80
CA LEU A 161 -22.19 6.21 6.25
C LEU A 161 -21.46 4.97 6.78
N GLN A 162 -21.60 3.83 6.10
CA GLN A 162 -20.90 2.57 6.40
C GLN A 162 -19.47 2.51 5.81
N LEU A 163 -18.94 3.64 5.33
CA LEU A 163 -17.59 3.77 4.78
C LEU A 163 -17.35 2.95 3.50
N ALA A 164 -18.37 2.74 2.67
CA ALA A 164 -18.20 2.13 1.36
C ALA A 164 -17.10 2.80 0.50
N PRO A 165 -16.93 4.14 0.48
CA PRO A 165 -15.83 4.78 -0.25
C PRO A 165 -14.44 4.34 0.22
N VAL A 166 -14.26 4.11 1.52
CA VAL A 166 -12.99 3.62 2.10
C VAL A 166 -12.76 2.19 1.61
N PHE A 167 -13.78 1.34 1.68
CA PHE A 167 -13.67 -0.04 1.22
C PHE A 167 -13.34 -0.13 -0.29
N PHE A 168 -14.07 0.58 -1.15
CA PHE A 168 -13.86 0.51 -2.59
C PHE A 168 -12.54 1.15 -3.04
N THR A 169 -12.12 2.25 -2.40
CA THR A 169 -10.82 2.88 -2.66
C THR A 169 -9.67 1.96 -2.23
N PHE A 170 -9.83 1.22 -1.14
CA PHE A 170 -8.87 0.20 -0.71
C PHE A 170 -8.83 -0.98 -1.69
N SER A 171 -9.99 -1.50 -2.08
CA SER A 171 -10.13 -2.57 -3.08
C SER A 171 -9.42 -2.23 -4.41
N LEU A 172 -9.51 -0.98 -4.87
CA LEU A 172 -8.82 -0.49 -6.07
C LEU A 172 -7.30 -0.73 -5.99
N GLY A 173 -6.70 -0.52 -4.82
CA GLY A 173 -5.27 -0.76 -4.57
C GLY A 173 -4.90 -2.24 -4.68
N THR A 174 -5.74 -3.11 -4.11
CA THR A 174 -5.59 -4.57 -4.22
C THR A 174 -5.61 -5.01 -5.67
N LYS A 175 -6.68 -4.67 -6.40
CA LYS A 175 -6.87 -5.03 -7.82
C LYS A 175 -5.68 -4.57 -8.66
N THR A 176 -5.30 -3.31 -8.51
CA THR A 176 -4.19 -2.70 -9.24
C THR A 176 -2.85 -3.38 -8.96
N HIS A 177 -2.52 -3.64 -7.69
CA HIS A 177 -1.23 -4.22 -7.33
C HIS A 177 -1.05 -5.62 -7.92
N TYR A 178 -2.03 -6.49 -7.74
CA TYR A 178 -1.96 -7.89 -8.16
C TYR A 178 -2.07 -8.03 -9.69
N TYR A 179 -2.95 -7.27 -10.32
CA TYR A 179 -3.05 -7.22 -11.79
C TYR A 179 -1.75 -6.70 -12.43
N GLY A 180 -1.23 -5.55 -11.97
CA GLY A 180 0.00 -4.95 -12.51
C GLY A 180 1.26 -5.79 -12.29
N ARG A 181 1.40 -6.42 -11.11
CA ARG A 181 2.51 -7.34 -10.81
C ARG A 181 2.49 -8.54 -11.75
N THR A 182 1.31 -9.12 -11.97
CA THR A 182 1.14 -10.24 -12.90
C THR A 182 1.46 -9.82 -14.34
N LEU A 183 1.12 -8.61 -14.75
CA LEU A 183 1.44 -8.11 -16.09
C LEU A 183 2.95 -7.96 -16.33
N LEU A 184 3.70 -7.50 -15.31
CA LEU A 184 5.15 -7.26 -15.42
C LEU A 184 6.01 -8.51 -15.21
N HIS A 185 5.58 -9.40 -14.31
CA HIS A 185 6.41 -10.52 -13.83
C HIS A 185 5.74 -11.89 -13.99
N GLY A 186 4.43 -11.93 -14.28
CA GLY A 186 3.63 -13.16 -14.20
C GLY A 186 3.55 -13.70 -12.78
N GLY A 187 3.32 -15.00 -12.67
CA GLY A 187 3.46 -15.73 -11.40
C GLY A 187 2.21 -15.66 -10.53
N ALA A 188 1.03 -15.79 -11.14
CA ALA A 188 -0.21 -15.96 -10.39
C ALA A 188 -0.15 -17.18 -9.45
N GLU A 189 -0.05 -16.93 -8.14
CA GLU A 189 -0.08 -17.97 -7.10
C GLU A 189 -1.51 -18.19 -6.61
N TYR A 190 -1.84 -19.45 -6.29
CA TYR A 190 -3.08 -19.75 -5.58
C TYR A 190 -3.03 -19.16 -4.16
N ARG A 191 -4.00 -18.30 -3.86
CA ARG A 191 -4.19 -17.75 -2.51
C ARG A 191 -5.42 -18.36 -1.88
N ALA A 192 -5.22 -19.10 -0.79
CA ALA A 192 -6.32 -19.68 -0.04
C ALA A 192 -7.12 -18.58 0.65
N THR A 193 -8.36 -18.36 0.21
CA THR A 193 -9.34 -17.56 0.92
C THR A 193 -9.81 -18.40 2.11
N GLY A 194 -9.24 -18.14 3.29
CA GLY A 194 -9.51 -18.92 4.50
C GLY A 194 -11.00 -19.02 4.82
N ARG A 195 -11.42 -20.11 5.47
CA ARG A 195 -12.83 -20.37 5.82
C ARG A 195 -13.17 -20.13 7.31
N GLY A 196 -12.52 -19.18 7.97
CA GLY A 196 -12.79 -18.83 9.38
C GLY A 196 -14.02 -17.94 9.60
N PHE A 197 -14.41 -17.79 10.87
CA PHE A 197 -15.36 -16.78 11.36
C PHE A 197 -14.71 -15.40 11.37
N VAL A 198 -15.48 -14.38 10.99
CA VAL A 198 -14.98 -13.02 10.70
C VAL A 198 -15.01 -12.09 11.90
N VAL A 199 -15.62 -12.52 12.98
CA VAL A 199 -15.78 -11.74 14.22
C VAL A 199 -14.45 -11.59 14.98
N PHE A 200 -13.38 -12.28 14.56
CA PHE A 200 -12.11 -12.27 15.25
C PHE A 200 -11.16 -11.18 14.75
N HIS A 201 -10.48 -10.57 15.70
CA HIS A 201 -9.39 -9.64 15.49
C HIS A 201 -8.25 -10.30 14.69
N ALA A 202 -7.88 -9.69 13.57
CA ALA A 202 -6.67 -10.00 12.82
C ALA A 202 -5.48 -9.25 13.43
N LYS A 203 -4.39 -9.95 13.70
CA LYS A 203 -3.19 -9.35 14.31
C LYS A 203 -2.58 -8.29 13.39
N PHE A 204 -1.95 -7.27 13.97
CA PHE A 204 -1.18 -6.28 13.21
C PHE A 204 -0.15 -6.90 12.27
N ALA A 205 0.58 -7.93 12.71
CA ALA A 205 1.57 -8.61 11.89
C ALA A 205 0.95 -9.28 10.64
N ASP A 206 -0.26 -9.83 10.76
CA ASP A 206 -1.00 -10.42 9.63
C ASP A 206 -1.39 -9.35 8.61
N ASN A 207 -2.00 -8.26 9.09
CA ASN A 207 -2.38 -7.13 8.25
C ASN A 207 -1.17 -6.50 7.57
N TYR A 208 -0.07 -6.32 8.30
CA TYR A 208 1.18 -5.79 7.79
C TYR A 208 1.76 -6.64 6.66
N ARG A 209 1.84 -7.96 6.85
CA ARG A 209 2.34 -8.88 5.81
C ARG A 209 1.47 -8.88 4.57
N LEU A 210 0.15 -8.79 4.73
CA LEU A 210 -0.79 -8.85 3.62
C LEU A 210 -0.79 -7.57 2.77
N TYR A 211 -0.62 -6.41 3.42
CA TYR A 211 -0.80 -5.10 2.78
C TYR A 211 0.46 -4.25 2.61
N SER A 212 1.62 -4.68 3.14
CA SER A 212 2.88 -3.92 3.07
C SER A 212 3.21 -3.45 1.65
N ARG A 213 3.27 -4.38 0.66
CA ARG A 213 3.62 -4.04 -0.73
C ARG A 213 2.46 -3.50 -1.56
N SER A 214 1.24 -3.95 -1.26
CA SER A 214 0.07 -3.62 -2.06
C SER A 214 -0.48 -2.23 -1.74
N HIS A 215 -0.42 -1.81 -0.47
CA HIS A 215 -1.01 -0.55 0.00
C HIS A 215 -0.04 0.30 0.80
N PHE A 216 0.64 -0.24 1.83
CA PHE A 216 1.34 0.61 2.81
C PHE A 216 2.53 1.35 2.22
N VAL A 217 3.44 0.66 1.53
CA VAL A 217 4.57 1.29 0.83
C VAL A 217 4.07 2.37 -0.13
N LYS A 218 3.02 2.04 -0.90
CA LYS A 218 2.43 2.92 -1.91
C LYS A 218 1.75 4.14 -1.30
N GLY A 219 1.02 3.95 -0.20
CA GLY A 219 0.36 5.01 0.55
C GLY A 219 1.36 5.95 1.21
N ILE A 220 2.45 5.43 1.78
CA ILE A 220 3.54 6.23 2.35
C ILE A 220 4.26 7.02 1.25
N GLU A 221 4.50 6.41 0.08
CA GLU A 221 5.05 7.11 -1.09
C GLU A 221 4.17 8.29 -1.50
N MET A 222 2.87 8.09 -1.69
CA MET A 222 1.93 9.16 -2.00
C MET A 222 1.83 10.21 -0.89
N MET A 223 1.86 9.79 0.38
CA MET A 223 1.87 10.69 1.53
C MET A 223 3.10 11.62 1.51
N MET A 224 4.29 11.07 1.24
CA MET A 224 5.52 11.88 1.12
C MET A 224 5.41 12.87 -0.04
N LEU A 225 4.88 12.46 -1.20
CA LEU A 225 4.65 13.37 -2.33
C LEU A 225 3.72 14.53 -1.96
N LEU A 226 2.62 14.24 -1.26
CA LEU A 226 1.67 15.26 -0.81
C LEU A 226 2.28 16.21 0.23
N ILE A 227 3.05 15.69 1.18
CA ILE A 227 3.75 16.52 2.18
C ILE A 227 4.73 17.47 1.48
N VAL A 228 5.51 16.95 0.53
CA VAL A 228 6.47 17.77 -0.22
C VAL A 228 5.75 18.83 -1.05
N TYR A 229 4.67 18.45 -1.72
CA TYR A 229 3.83 19.38 -2.46
C TYR A 229 3.26 20.47 -1.54
N GLN A 230 2.87 20.14 -0.31
CA GLN A 230 2.42 21.14 0.67
C GLN A 230 3.54 22.08 1.14
N ILE A 231 4.79 21.61 1.19
CA ILE A 231 5.96 22.40 1.63
C ILE A 231 6.41 23.38 0.54
N PHE A 232 6.36 22.99 -0.74
CA PHE A 232 6.90 23.78 -1.86
C PHE A 232 5.84 24.36 -2.80
N GLY A 233 4.63 23.82 -2.77
CA GLY A 233 3.54 24.22 -3.65
C GLY A 233 3.03 25.62 -3.32
N HIS A 234 2.67 26.36 -4.37
CA HIS A 234 1.95 27.61 -4.27
C HIS A 234 0.49 27.41 -4.69
N THR A 235 -0.46 28.07 -4.03
CA THR A 235 -1.90 27.92 -4.29
C THR A 235 -2.27 28.42 -5.69
N TYR A 236 -2.23 27.51 -6.66
CA TYR A 236 -2.28 27.81 -8.10
C TYR A 236 -3.70 27.87 -8.68
N ARG A 237 -4.77 27.52 -7.95
CA ARG A 237 -6.12 27.39 -8.53
C ARG A 237 -7.22 27.84 -7.58
N GLY A 238 -8.42 28.10 -8.13
CA GLY A 238 -9.61 28.42 -7.34
C GLY A 238 -9.73 27.46 -6.15
N ALA A 239 -9.93 28.03 -4.96
CA ALA A 239 -9.77 27.33 -3.68
C ALA A 239 -10.50 25.97 -3.65
N VAL A 240 -11.68 25.90 -4.29
CA VAL A 240 -12.51 24.69 -4.37
C VAL A 240 -11.86 23.55 -5.15
N ALA A 241 -11.32 23.80 -6.35
CA ALA A 241 -10.73 22.73 -7.16
C ALA A 241 -9.44 22.17 -6.54
N TYR A 242 -8.61 23.06 -5.96
CA TYR A 242 -7.42 22.66 -5.20
C TYR A 242 -7.81 21.80 -3.98
N LEU A 243 -8.82 22.25 -3.23
CA LEU A 243 -9.30 21.56 -2.03
C LEU A 243 -9.89 20.19 -2.37
N LEU A 244 -10.71 20.07 -3.42
CA LEU A 244 -11.30 18.80 -3.85
C LEU A 244 -10.23 17.78 -4.27
N ILE A 245 -9.26 18.19 -5.10
CA ILE A 245 -8.16 17.31 -5.53
C ILE A 245 -7.33 16.87 -4.32
N THR A 246 -6.91 17.82 -3.49
CA THR A 246 -6.05 17.54 -2.33
C THR A 246 -6.75 16.62 -1.32
N ILE A 247 -8.02 16.86 -1.00
CA ILE A 247 -8.80 16.01 -0.10
C ILE A 247 -8.96 14.60 -0.67
N SER A 248 -9.25 14.46 -1.98
CA SER A 248 -9.40 13.13 -2.59
C SER A 248 -8.10 12.30 -2.53
N MET A 249 -6.93 12.95 -2.67
CA MET A 249 -5.63 12.28 -2.58
C MET A 249 -5.29 11.90 -1.14
N TRP A 250 -5.51 12.79 -0.18
CA TRP A 250 -5.36 12.46 1.24
C TRP A 250 -6.33 11.38 1.70
N PHE A 251 -7.56 11.37 1.18
CA PHE A 251 -8.54 10.33 1.43
C PHE A 251 -8.05 8.96 0.92
N MET A 252 -7.49 8.90 -0.29
CA MET A 252 -6.89 7.68 -0.82
C MET A 252 -5.71 7.19 0.03
N VAL A 253 -4.81 8.10 0.43
CA VAL A 253 -3.68 7.78 1.32
C VAL A 253 -4.17 7.24 2.66
N GLY A 254 -5.08 7.95 3.34
CA GLY A 254 -5.63 7.53 4.62
C GLY A 254 -6.33 6.17 4.53
N THR A 255 -7.08 5.95 3.45
CA THR A 255 -7.73 4.67 3.18
C THR A 255 -6.71 3.54 3.01
N TRP A 256 -5.68 3.71 2.19
CA TRP A 256 -4.67 2.67 1.93
C TRP A 256 -3.83 2.33 3.17
N LEU A 257 -3.61 3.29 4.07
CA LEU A 257 -2.85 3.07 5.30
C LEU A 257 -3.69 2.46 6.42
N PHE A 258 -4.96 2.88 6.56
CA PHE A 258 -5.72 2.60 7.79
C PHE A 258 -6.98 1.74 7.62
N ALA A 259 -7.47 1.50 6.39
CA ALA A 259 -8.62 0.62 6.17
C ALA A 259 -8.46 -0.79 6.78
N PRO A 260 -7.28 -1.45 6.74
CA PRO A 260 -7.10 -2.74 7.39
C PRO A 260 -7.34 -2.75 8.89
N PHE A 261 -7.11 -1.62 9.58
CA PHE A 261 -7.34 -1.50 11.01
C PHE A 261 -8.76 -1.06 11.31
N LEU A 262 -9.32 -0.20 10.46
CA LEU A 262 -10.70 0.29 10.56
C LEU A 262 -11.74 -0.82 10.35
N PHE A 263 -11.49 -1.73 9.41
CA PHE A 263 -12.35 -2.89 9.16
C PHE A 263 -11.95 -4.15 9.94
N ASN A 264 -11.13 -4.01 10.99
CA ASN A 264 -10.71 -5.11 11.85
C ASN A 264 -11.48 -5.11 13.17
N PRO A 265 -12.24 -6.17 13.51
CA PRO A 265 -12.87 -6.28 14.82
C PRO A 265 -11.86 -6.11 15.97
N SER A 266 -12.25 -5.37 17.01
CA SER A 266 -11.35 -4.99 18.13
C SER A 266 -10.04 -4.32 17.67
N GLY A 267 -10.01 -3.70 16.50
CA GLY A 267 -8.81 -3.09 15.91
C GLY A 267 -8.27 -1.90 16.71
N PHE A 268 -9.11 -1.28 17.55
CA PHE A 268 -8.73 -0.17 18.44
C PHE A 268 -8.88 -0.52 19.94
N GLU A 269 -8.84 -1.80 20.29
CA GLU A 269 -8.86 -2.24 21.68
C GLU A 269 -7.44 -2.24 22.26
N TRP A 270 -7.20 -1.47 23.33
CA TRP A 270 -5.85 -1.26 23.89
C TRP A 270 -5.11 -2.58 24.21
N GLN A 271 -5.80 -3.55 24.82
CA GLN A 271 -5.18 -4.84 25.16
C GLN A 271 -4.69 -5.59 23.91
N LYS A 272 -5.49 -5.58 22.84
CA LYS A 272 -5.12 -6.21 21.56
C LYS A 272 -3.95 -5.51 20.90
N ILE A 273 -3.91 -4.18 20.95
CA ILE A 273 -2.79 -3.40 20.43
C ILE A 273 -1.48 -3.73 21.17
N VAL A 274 -1.51 -3.88 22.49
CA VAL A 274 -0.31 -4.30 23.25
C VAL A 274 0.14 -5.70 22.84
N ASP A 275 -0.80 -6.64 22.71
CA ASP A 275 -0.48 -8.01 22.25
C ASP A 275 0.12 -7.98 20.84
N ASP A 276 -0.47 -7.22 19.92
CA ASP A 276 -0.02 -7.02 18.54
C ASP A 276 1.38 -6.42 18.45
N TRP A 277 1.70 -5.45 19.32
CA TRP A 277 3.04 -4.89 19.41
C TRP A 277 4.07 -5.97 19.76
N THR A 278 3.74 -6.84 20.72
CA THR A 278 4.65 -7.91 21.13
C THR A 278 4.80 -8.98 20.04
N ASP A 279 3.72 -9.34 19.34
CA ASP A 279 3.72 -10.31 18.24
C ASP A 279 4.52 -9.79 17.05
N TRP A 280 4.26 -8.54 16.63
CA TRP A 280 4.99 -7.90 15.54
C TRP A 280 6.48 -7.74 15.86
N ASN A 281 6.83 -7.33 17.09
CA ASN A 281 8.23 -7.25 17.52
C ASN A 281 8.93 -8.59 17.53
N LYS A 282 8.24 -9.68 17.90
CA LYS A 282 8.79 -11.03 17.81
C LYS A 282 9.01 -11.43 16.35
N TRP A 283 8.02 -11.22 15.49
CA TRP A 283 8.09 -11.55 14.06
C TRP A 283 9.20 -10.79 13.33
N ILE A 284 9.29 -9.47 13.53
CA ILE A 284 10.34 -8.62 12.94
C ILE A 284 11.70 -8.96 13.51
N SER A 285 11.79 -9.52 14.73
CA SER A 285 13.04 -9.90 15.41
C SER A 285 13.58 -11.27 14.98
N ASN A 286 12.70 -12.23 14.68
CA ASN A 286 13.05 -13.61 14.39
C ASN A 286 13.87 -13.76 13.09
N ARG A 287 14.95 -14.55 13.16
CA ARG A 287 15.72 -14.94 11.98
C ARG A 287 14.94 -15.95 11.14
N GLY A 288 15.12 -15.87 9.84
CA GLY A 288 14.61 -16.86 8.91
C GLY A 288 15.50 -18.10 8.89
N GLY A 289 15.08 -19.09 8.12
CA GLY A 289 15.81 -20.34 7.93
C GLY A 289 15.07 -21.23 6.94
N ILE A 290 15.72 -22.29 6.48
CA ILE A 290 15.10 -23.28 5.60
C ILE A 290 13.91 -23.90 6.34
N GLY A 291 12.72 -23.82 5.77
CA GLY A 291 11.49 -24.35 6.37
C GLY A 291 10.83 -23.48 7.45
N VAL A 292 11.40 -22.31 7.81
CA VAL A 292 10.73 -21.38 8.73
C VAL A 292 9.61 -20.64 7.99
N PRO A 293 8.36 -20.75 8.44
CA PRO A 293 7.25 -20.23 7.67
C PRO A 293 7.16 -18.68 7.77
N PRO A 294 6.64 -17.99 6.74
CA PRO A 294 6.58 -16.52 6.67
C PRO A 294 5.86 -15.84 7.84
N ASP A 295 4.92 -16.55 8.46
CA ASP A 295 4.13 -16.08 9.60
C ASP A 295 4.96 -15.94 10.89
N LYS A 296 6.10 -16.64 10.99
CA LYS A 296 6.95 -16.65 12.19
C LYS A 296 8.20 -15.80 12.09
N SER A 297 8.66 -15.51 10.87
CA SER A 297 9.88 -14.71 10.63
C SER A 297 9.69 -13.70 9.51
N TRP A 298 10.09 -12.45 9.79
CA TRP A 298 10.20 -11.41 8.79
C TRP A 298 11.13 -11.77 7.64
N GLU A 299 12.24 -12.44 7.90
CA GLU A 299 13.22 -12.77 6.86
C GLU A 299 12.64 -13.77 5.86
N SER A 300 11.94 -14.81 6.33
CA SER A 300 11.24 -15.76 5.46
C SER A 300 10.12 -15.09 4.66
N TRP A 301 9.32 -14.22 5.30
CA TRP A 301 8.30 -13.44 4.60
C TRP A 301 8.92 -12.53 3.54
N TRP A 302 10.03 -11.87 3.88
CA TRP A 302 10.67 -10.93 2.98
C TRP A 302 11.27 -11.62 1.75
N GLU A 303 11.82 -12.82 1.93
CA GLU A 303 12.28 -13.64 0.81
C GLU A 303 11.14 -14.16 -0.07
N LYS A 304 10.00 -14.55 0.53
CA LYS A 304 8.79 -14.94 -0.23
C LYS A 304 8.25 -13.78 -1.06
N GLU A 305 8.19 -12.59 -0.49
CA GLU A 305 7.60 -11.43 -1.17
C GLU A 305 8.36 -11.08 -2.47
N GLN A 306 9.69 -11.25 -2.48
CA GLN A 306 10.56 -11.01 -3.63
C GLN A 306 10.65 -12.20 -4.60
N GLU A 307 9.96 -13.31 -4.35
CA GLU A 307 10.13 -14.54 -5.13
C GLU A 307 9.81 -14.35 -6.62
N HIS A 308 8.81 -13.52 -6.93
CA HIS A 308 8.44 -13.18 -8.31
C HIS A 308 9.60 -12.61 -9.14
N LEU A 309 10.53 -11.87 -8.53
CA LEU A 309 11.69 -11.31 -9.22
C LEU A 309 12.66 -12.39 -9.70
N ARG A 310 12.67 -13.58 -9.07
CA ARG A 310 13.54 -14.69 -9.50
C ARG A 310 13.11 -15.26 -10.85
N TYR A 311 11.82 -15.25 -11.13
CA TYR A 311 11.23 -15.78 -12.36
C TYR A 311 10.93 -14.68 -13.39
N SER A 312 11.17 -13.42 -13.04
CA SER A 312 10.96 -12.28 -13.91
C SER A 312 11.95 -12.27 -15.08
N GLY A 313 11.45 -12.05 -16.29
CA GLY A 313 12.30 -11.86 -17.47
C GLY A 313 13.11 -10.56 -17.42
N LYS A 314 14.08 -10.42 -18.34
CA LYS A 314 14.95 -9.22 -18.45
C LYS A 314 14.14 -7.93 -18.55
N ARG A 315 13.04 -7.93 -19.31
CA ARG A 315 12.14 -6.76 -19.47
C ARG A 315 11.50 -6.33 -18.15
N GLY A 316 11.05 -7.28 -17.33
CA GLY A 316 10.47 -6.99 -16.02
C GLY A 316 11.51 -6.43 -15.05
N ILE A 317 12.75 -6.96 -15.06
CA ILE A 317 13.85 -6.43 -14.25
C ILE A 317 14.22 -5.00 -14.67
N ILE A 318 14.30 -4.74 -15.99
CA ILE A 318 14.56 -3.39 -16.51
C ILE A 318 13.43 -2.44 -16.09
N ALA A 319 12.17 -2.86 -16.18
CA ALA A 319 11.04 -2.05 -15.75
C ALA A 319 11.12 -1.70 -14.24
N GLU A 320 11.49 -2.64 -13.37
CA GLU A 320 11.70 -2.38 -11.94
C GLU A 320 12.80 -1.35 -11.69
N ILE A 321 13.93 -1.45 -12.40
CA ILE A 321 15.02 -0.48 -12.30
C ILE A 321 14.54 0.90 -12.78
N LEU A 322 13.91 0.98 -13.95
CA LEU A 322 13.40 2.24 -14.52
C LEU A 322 12.39 2.90 -13.60
N LEU A 323 11.47 2.13 -13.01
CA LEU A 323 10.52 2.63 -12.04
C LEU A 323 11.25 3.15 -10.79
N ALA A 324 12.28 2.46 -10.29
CA ALA A 324 13.04 2.90 -9.13
C ALA A 324 13.85 4.18 -9.36
N LEU A 325 14.25 4.49 -10.61
CA LEU A 325 14.99 5.72 -10.96
C LEU A 325 14.23 6.99 -10.55
N ARG A 326 12.90 6.96 -10.48
CA ARG A 326 12.07 8.10 -10.07
C ARG A 326 12.46 8.67 -8.71
N PHE A 327 12.92 7.83 -7.78
CA PHE A 327 13.33 8.25 -6.44
C PHE A 327 14.61 9.09 -6.44
N PHE A 328 15.50 8.85 -7.40
CA PHE A 328 16.74 9.61 -7.55
C PHE A 328 16.48 10.98 -8.18
N ILE A 329 15.57 11.04 -9.17
CA ILE A 329 15.11 12.30 -9.76
C ILE A 329 14.38 13.14 -8.70
N TYR A 330 13.54 12.49 -7.89
CA TYR A 330 12.87 13.11 -6.75
C TYR A 330 13.87 13.73 -5.75
N GLN A 331 14.92 13.00 -5.39
CA GLN A 331 15.98 13.50 -4.51
C GLN A 331 16.72 14.70 -5.12
N TYR A 332 17.08 14.61 -6.40
CA TYR A 332 17.75 15.69 -7.11
C TYR A 332 16.95 16.99 -7.02
N GLY A 333 15.65 16.93 -7.31
CA GLY A 333 14.78 18.09 -7.25
C GLY A 333 14.68 18.69 -5.83
N LEU A 334 14.66 17.86 -4.78
CA LEU A 334 14.65 18.36 -3.39
C LEU A 334 15.97 18.98 -2.96
N VAL A 335 17.10 18.34 -3.31
CA VAL A 335 18.44 18.85 -2.98
C VAL A 335 18.69 20.21 -3.64
N TYR A 336 18.16 20.42 -4.84
CA TYR A 336 18.25 21.71 -5.55
C TYR A 336 17.57 22.88 -4.80
N HIS A 337 16.57 22.59 -3.98
CA HIS A 337 15.84 23.59 -3.17
C HIS A 337 16.36 23.74 -1.74
N LEU A 338 17.41 23.00 -1.35
CA LEU A 338 18.05 23.18 -0.04
C LEU A 338 18.89 24.47 -0.03
N ASN A 339 18.76 25.27 1.02
CA ASN A 339 19.46 26.56 1.15
C ASN A 339 20.91 26.44 1.69
N ILE A 340 21.55 25.29 1.48
CA ILE A 340 22.83 24.95 2.13
C ILE A 340 24.04 25.51 1.38
N VAL A 341 23.96 25.62 0.05
CA VAL A 341 25.08 26.02 -0.81
C VAL A 341 24.60 27.07 -1.80
N GLU A 342 25.30 28.20 -1.90
CA GLU A 342 24.97 29.29 -2.83
C GLU A 342 25.03 28.83 -4.30
N ASN A 343 25.93 27.90 -4.63
CA ASN A 343 26.08 27.30 -5.96
C ASN A 343 25.24 26.02 -6.11
N LYS A 344 24.08 26.13 -6.76
CA LYS A 344 23.16 25.03 -7.07
C LYS A 344 23.62 24.15 -8.24
N SER A 345 24.80 23.54 -8.10
CA SER A 345 25.39 22.68 -9.14
C SER A 345 25.03 21.20 -8.94
N VAL A 346 25.14 20.41 -10.02
CA VAL A 346 25.02 18.94 -9.98
C VAL A 346 26.02 18.31 -8.99
N LEU A 347 27.12 19.01 -8.68
CA LEU A 347 28.09 18.57 -7.68
C LEU A 347 27.51 18.51 -6.27
N VAL A 348 26.56 19.39 -5.91
CA VAL A 348 25.88 19.34 -4.60
C VAL A 348 25.04 18.06 -4.49
N TYR A 349 24.38 17.68 -5.58
CA TYR A 349 23.69 16.40 -5.65
C TYR A 349 24.66 15.23 -5.53
N GLY A 350 25.79 15.24 -6.24
CA GLY A 350 26.84 14.22 -6.09
C GLY A 350 27.39 14.14 -4.66
N ALA A 351 27.63 15.27 -4.01
CA ALA A 351 28.07 15.33 -2.62
C ALA A 351 27.03 14.77 -1.64
N SER A 352 25.73 14.94 -1.92
CA SER A 352 24.66 14.35 -1.11
C SER A 352 24.73 12.81 -1.02
N TRP A 353 25.32 12.15 -2.03
CA TRP A 353 25.52 10.70 -2.02
C TRP A 353 26.57 10.25 -1.02
N LEU A 354 27.47 11.14 -0.55
CA LEU A 354 28.38 10.80 0.55
C LEU A 354 27.61 10.38 1.80
N VAL A 355 26.47 11.01 2.08
CA VAL A 355 25.58 10.63 3.20
C VAL A 355 25.07 9.20 3.01
N ILE A 356 24.67 8.85 1.78
CA ILE A 356 24.23 7.50 1.42
C ILE A 356 25.37 6.49 1.63
N PHE A 357 26.58 6.78 1.15
CA PHE A 357 27.74 5.91 1.34
C PHE A 357 28.07 5.70 2.82
N VAL A 358 28.02 6.76 3.63
CA VAL A 358 28.21 6.68 5.08
C VAL A 358 27.17 5.75 5.71
N VAL A 359 25.89 5.90 5.38
CA VAL A 359 24.81 5.03 5.87
C VAL A 359 25.04 3.58 5.45
N LEU A 360 25.43 3.33 4.19
CA LEU A 360 25.72 1.97 3.71
C LEU A 360 26.93 1.34 4.41
N CYS A 361 27.99 2.11 4.65
CA CYS A 361 29.16 1.69 5.42
C CYS A 361 28.77 1.34 6.86
N LEU A 362 27.99 2.18 7.53
CA LEU A 362 27.46 1.92 8.87
C LEU A 362 26.62 0.64 8.90
N MET A 363 25.74 0.44 7.91
CA MET A 363 24.94 -0.79 7.80
C MET A 363 25.81 -2.03 7.57
N LYS A 364 26.90 -1.91 6.80
CA LYS A 364 27.87 -3.00 6.61
C LYS A 364 28.58 -3.33 7.93
N LEU A 365 29.02 -2.33 8.70
CA LEU A 365 29.64 -2.51 10.01
C LEU A 365 28.68 -3.22 10.98
N VAL A 366 27.42 -2.77 11.06
CA VAL A 366 26.39 -3.42 11.89
C VAL A 366 26.14 -4.86 11.46
N SER A 367 26.08 -5.13 10.15
CA SER A 367 25.83 -6.46 9.60
C SER A 367 26.98 -7.42 9.89
N CYS A 368 28.22 -6.99 9.66
CA CYS A 368 29.44 -7.75 9.98
C CYS A 368 29.56 -8.01 11.48
N GLY A 369 29.37 -6.98 12.30
CA GLY A 369 29.43 -7.13 13.76
C GLY A 369 28.32 -8.03 14.31
N ARG A 370 27.11 -8.01 13.72
CA ARG A 370 26.04 -8.94 14.06
C ARG A 370 26.40 -10.40 13.70
N ARG A 371 27.12 -10.65 12.61
CA ARG A 371 27.56 -12.01 12.26
C ARG A 371 28.64 -12.54 13.19
N LYS A 372 29.60 -11.68 13.54
CA LYS A 372 30.81 -12.08 14.28
C LYS A 372 30.63 -12.12 15.80
N PHE A 373 29.79 -11.23 16.36
CA PHE A 373 29.69 -11.06 17.82
C PHE A 373 28.32 -11.37 18.43
N SER A 374 27.27 -11.57 17.62
CA SER A 374 25.91 -11.74 18.16
C SER A 374 25.67 -13.06 18.89
N ALA A 375 26.42 -14.13 18.57
CA ALA A 375 26.25 -15.44 19.19
C ALA A 375 27.08 -15.56 20.47
N ASP A 376 28.36 -15.19 20.41
CA ASP A 376 29.31 -15.47 21.48
C ASP A 376 29.47 -14.31 22.48
N TYR A 377 29.16 -13.07 22.10
CA TYR A 377 29.38 -11.88 22.93
C TYR A 377 28.23 -10.87 22.88
N GLN A 378 27.09 -11.21 23.49
CA GLN A 378 25.90 -10.36 23.47
C GLN A 378 26.12 -8.96 24.06
N ILE A 379 26.91 -8.82 25.13
CA ILE A 379 27.21 -7.53 25.77
C ILE A 379 28.05 -6.64 24.84
N VAL A 380 29.12 -7.21 24.26
CA VAL A 380 29.99 -6.50 23.29
C VAL A 380 29.18 -6.03 22.09
N PHE A 381 28.26 -6.86 21.59
CA PHE A 381 27.38 -6.48 20.50
C PHE A 381 26.40 -5.34 20.88
N ARG A 382 25.89 -5.30 22.12
CA ARG A 382 25.06 -4.19 22.62
C ARG A 382 25.88 -2.90 22.76
N MET A 383 27.09 -2.97 23.31
CA MET A 383 28.00 -1.82 23.40
C MET A 383 28.37 -1.29 22.01
N MET A 384 28.69 -2.17 21.06
CA MET A 384 28.98 -1.81 19.67
C MET A 384 27.78 -1.10 19.02
N LYS A 385 26.54 -1.58 19.24
CA LYS A 385 25.33 -0.85 18.79
C LYS A 385 25.22 0.54 19.40
N GLY A 386 25.47 0.66 20.71
CA GLY A 386 25.46 1.95 21.41
C GLY A 386 26.51 2.90 20.83
N LEU A 387 27.73 2.43 20.61
CA LEU A 387 28.81 3.22 20.00
C LEU A 387 28.42 3.67 18.59
N ILE A 388 27.95 2.77 17.73
CA ILE A 388 27.48 3.10 16.38
C ILE A 388 26.36 4.15 16.43
N PHE A 389 25.42 4.03 17.38
CA PHE A 389 24.36 5.01 17.55
C PHE A 389 24.91 6.39 17.93
N ILE A 390 25.87 6.46 18.86
CA ILE A 390 26.53 7.71 19.24
C ILE A 390 27.32 8.29 18.04
N THR A 391 28.03 7.47 17.28
CA THR A 391 28.74 7.91 16.06
C THR A 391 27.76 8.45 15.01
N CYS A 392 26.64 7.77 14.77
CA CYS A 392 25.59 8.27 13.87
C CYS A 392 25.02 9.60 14.37
N LEU A 393 24.75 9.72 15.66
CA LEU A 393 24.18 10.93 16.26
C LEU A 393 25.15 12.11 16.16
N THR A 394 26.43 11.88 16.45
CA THR A 394 27.48 12.91 16.32
C THR A 394 27.66 13.35 14.88
N VAL A 395 27.72 12.42 13.91
CA VAL A 395 27.77 12.76 12.48
C VAL A 395 26.53 13.55 12.05
N LEU A 396 25.34 13.17 12.50
CA LEU A 396 24.10 13.89 12.20
C LEU A 396 24.12 15.32 12.78
N ILE A 397 24.57 15.49 14.04
CA ILE A 397 24.69 16.79 14.68
C ILE A 397 25.69 17.68 13.92
N VAL A 398 26.84 17.13 13.53
CA VAL A 398 27.84 17.85 12.73
C VAL A 398 27.26 18.28 11.38
N LEU A 399 26.53 17.39 10.70
CA LEU A 399 25.85 17.69 9.43
C LEU A 399 24.75 18.76 9.55
N ILE A 400 24.16 18.95 10.74
CA ILE A 400 23.16 19.99 10.98
C ILE A 400 23.83 21.32 11.35
N LEU A 401 24.84 21.27 12.22
CA LEU A 401 25.49 22.47 12.78
C LEU A 401 26.46 23.14 11.80
N VAL A 402 27.26 22.36 11.05
CA VAL A 402 28.26 22.91 10.11
C VAL A 402 27.58 23.75 9.03
N PRO A 403 26.49 23.30 8.37
CA PRO A 403 25.82 24.09 7.36
C PRO A 403 24.72 25.01 7.92
N ARG A 404 24.55 25.08 9.24
CA ARG A 404 23.48 25.85 9.93
C ARG A 404 22.09 25.58 9.34
N MET A 405 21.73 24.30 9.23
CA MET A 405 20.46 23.88 8.61
C MET A 405 19.24 24.42 9.37
N THR A 406 18.26 24.96 8.65
CA THR A 406 16.96 25.29 9.24
C THR A 406 16.13 24.03 9.52
N PRO A 407 15.12 24.07 10.41
CA PRO A 407 14.23 22.93 10.64
C PRO A 407 13.54 22.44 9.35
N ARG A 408 13.24 23.35 8.42
CA ARG A 408 12.70 23.02 7.10
C ARG A 408 13.71 22.21 6.27
N ASP A 409 14.98 22.62 6.25
CA ASP A 409 16.04 21.91 5.52
C ASP A 409 16.28 20.50 6.08
N ILE A 410 16.17 20.31 7.39
CA ILE A 410 16.26 19.00 8.05
C ILE A 410 15.13 18.09 7.59
N LEU A 411 13.88 18.59 7.60
CA LEU A 411 12.72 17.84 7.15
C LEU A 411 12.82 17.47 5.67
N VAL A 412 13.20 18.43 4.81
CA VAL A 412 13.37 18.20 3.36
C VAL A 412 14.49 17.19 3.11
N SER A 413 15.59 17.25 3.87
CA SER A 413 16.68 16.28 3.78
C SER A 413 16.20 14.86 4.10
N PHE A 414 15.44 14.68 5.19
CA PHE A 414 14.86 13.39 5.52
C PHE A 414 13.93 12.87 4.41
N LEU A 415 13.05 13.75 3.90
CA LEU A 415 12.15 13.46 2.80
C LEU A 415 12.89 13.14 1.50
N ALA A 416 14.08 13.70 1.26
CA ALA A 416 14.90 13.39 0.08
C ALA A 416 15.62 12.03 0.20
N PHE A 417 16.27 11.76 1.34
CA PHE A 417 17.10 10.56 1.49
C PHE A 417 16.28 9.28 1.74
N MET A 418 15.15 9.37 2.44
CA MET A 418 14.34 8.18 2.74
C MET A 418 13.84 7.46 1.47
N PRO A 419 13.20 8.12 0.48
CA PRO A 419 12.80 7.49 -0.77
C PRO A 419 13.99 7.03 -1.63
N THR A 420 15.12 7.76 -1.59
CA THR A 420 16.32 7.36 -2.32
C THR A 420 16.87 6.02 -1.81
N GLY A 421 16.94 5.85 -0.48
CA GLY A 421 17.35 4.58 0.11
C GLY A 421 16.40 3.44 -0.20
N TRP A 422 15.10 3.73 -0.33
CA TRP A 422 14.12 2.76 -0.83
C TRP A 422 14.36 2.41 -2.31
N GLY A 423 14.62 3.40 -3.16
CA GLY A 423 14.96 3.18 -4.57
C GLY A 423 16.20 2.30 -4.75
N MET A 424 17.26 2.54 -3.96
CA MET A 424 18.44 1.65 -3.93
C MET A 424 18.08 0.24 -3.46
N LEU A 425 17.19 0.10 -2.47
CA LEU A 425 16.71 -1.20 -2.00
C LEU A 425 15.99 -1.97 -3.12
N LEU A 426 15.13 -1.30 -3.89
CA LEU A 426 14.40 -1.90 -5.02
C LEU A 426 15.37 -2.36 -6.12
N ILE A 427 16.33 -1.51 -6.50
CA ILE A 427 17.37 -1.88 -7.49
C ILE A 427 18.19 -3.07 -6.98
N ALA A 428 18.56 -3.08 -5.69
CA ALA A 428 19.31 -4.19 -5.11
C ALA A 428 18.52 -5.51 -5.09
N GLN A 429 17.19 -5.46 -4.94
CA GLN A 429 16.32 -6.64 -5.04
C GLN A 429 16.20 -7.15 -6.47
N ALA A 430 15.99 -6.24 -7.43
CA ALA A 430 15.93 -6.57 -8.86
C ALA A 430 17.25 -7.21 -9.34
N CYS A 431 18.39 -6.69 -8.85
CA CYS A 431 19.73 -7.18 -9.17
C CYS A 431 20.29 -8.19 -8.15
N LYS A 432 19.42 -8.92 -7.43
CA LYS A 432 19.81 -9.81 -6.32
C LYS A 432 20.99 -10.74 -6.62
N PRO A 433 21.09 -11.43 -7.78
CA PRO A 433 22.23 -12.31 -8.07
C PRO A 433 23.58 -11.57 -8.04
N ALA A 434 23.66 -10.40 -8.67
CA ALA A 434 24.86 -9.58 -8.72
C ALA A 434 25.25 -9.05 -7.33
N VAL A 435 24.27 -8.54 -6.57
CA VAL A 435 24.49 -8.02 -5.21
C VAL A 435 24.91 -9.12 -4.23
N LYS A 436 24.40 -10.34 -4.41
CA LYS A 436 24.82 -11.51 -3.63
C LYS A 436 26.27 -11.90 -3.97
N SER A 437 26.64 -11.92 -5.24
CA SER A 437 28.02 -12.16 -5.69
C SER A 437 29.00 -11.13 -5.13
N ALA A 438 28.59 -9.86 -5.04
CA ALA A 438 29.39 -8.79 -4.45
C ALA A 438 29.44 -8.79 -2.90
N GLY A 439 28.74 -9.72 -2.23
CA GLY A 439 28.79 -9.85 -0.77
C GLY A 439 28.03 -8.76 0.02
N PHE A 440 27.19 -7.95 -0.64
CA PHE A 440 26.42 -6.86 -0.01
C PHE A 440 25.00 -7.27 0.44
N TRP A 441 24.54 -8.48 0.10
CA TRP A 441 23.17 -8.93 0.40
C TRP A 441 22.81 -8.85 1.91
N ALA A 442 23.78 -9.11 2.80
CA ALA A 442 23.57 -9.00 4.24
C ALA A 442 23.26 -7.57 4.71
N SER A 443 23.92 -6.58 4.09
CA SER A 443 23.64 -5.16 4.33
C SER A 443 22.27 -4.78 3.79
N VAL A 444 21.92 -5.22 2.57
CA VAL A 444 20.60 -4.98 1.97
C VAL A 444 19.48 -5.53 2.84
N LYS A 445 19.63 -6.74 3.38
CA LYS A 445 18.67 -7.31 4.34
C LYS A 445 18.56 -6.47 5.61
N THR A 446 19.68 -5.95 6.12
CA THR A 446 19.67 -5.12 7.33
C THR A 446 18.97 -3.78 7.08
N LEU A 447 19.24 -3.15 5.92
CA LEU A 447 18.59 -1.92 5.49
C LEU A 447 17.09 -2.12 5.27
N ALA A 448 16.69 -3.17 4.53
CA ALA A 448 15.28 -3.51 4.31
C ALA A 448 14.53 -3.61 5.63
N ARG A 449 15.11 -4.32 6.61
CA ARG A 449 14.49 -4.46 7.94
C ARG A 449 14.31 -3.14 8.66
N GLY A 450 15.27 -2.21 8.51
CA GLY A 450 15.16 -0.85 9.04
C GLY A 450 13.97 -0.10 8.45
N TYR A 451 13.78 -0.17 7.13
CA TYR A 451 12.61 0.41 6.47
C TYR A 451 11.30 -0.20 6.96
N GLU A 452 11.23 -1.51 7.09
CA GLU A 452 10.03 -2.21 7.58
C GLU A 452 9.71 -1.85 9.03
N LEU A 453 10.72 -1.63 9.87
CA LEU A 453 10.54 -1.13 11.23
C LEU A 453 9.96 0.29 11.23
N ILE A 454 10.50 1.18 10.41
CA ILE A 454 10.02 2.57 10.31
C ILE A 454 8.58 2.61 9.80
N MET A 455 8.26 1.86 8.73
CA MET A 455 6.91 1.78 8.18
C MET A 455 5.93 1.17 9.18
N GLY A 456 6.32 0.09 9.86
CA GLY A 456 5.50 -0.52 10.91
C GLY A 456 5.22 0.44 12.06
N LEU A 457 6.24 1.17 12.54
CA LEU A 457 6.08 2.21 13.57
C LEU A 457 5.16 3.35 13.13
N LEU A 458 5.31 3.81 11.88
CA LEU A 458 4.49 4.89 11.30
C LEU A 458 3.02 4.52 11.25
N LEU A 459 2.70 3.26 10.96
CA LEU A 459 1.33 2.74 10.95
C LEU A 459 0.81 2.44 12.35
N PHE A 460 1.65 1.85 13.20
CA PHE A 460 1.26 1.41 14.54
C PHE A 460 0.97 2.59 15.47
N THR A 461 1.75 3.68 15.37
CA THR A 461 1.65 4.82 16.30
C THR A 461 0.27 5.50 16.25
N PRO A 462 -0.30 5.86 15.08
CA PRO A 462 -1.65 6.41 15.01
C PRO A 462 -2.73 5.44 15.49
N VAL A 463 -2.60 4.15 15.18
CA VAL A 463 -3.56 3.13 15.61
C VAL A 463 -3.54 2.98 17.14
N ALA A 464 -2.36 2.93 17.75
CA ALA A 464 -2.19 2.87 19.19
C ALA A 464 -2.71 4.13 19.89
N PHE A 465 -2.47 5.31 19.30
CA PHE A 465 -3.01 6.57 19.80
C PHE A 465 -4.55 6.58 19.76
N LEU A 466 -5.16 6.14 18.66
CA LEU A 466 -6.61 6.05 18.54
C LEU A 466 -7.22 5.01 19.50
N ALA A 467 -6.52 3.91 19.76
CA ALA A 467 -6.94 2.89 20.71
C ALA A 467 -6.98 3.37 22.18
N TRP A 468 -6.32 4.49 22.49
CA TRP A 468 -6.41 5.11 23.81
C TRP A 468 -7.80 5.70 24.08
N PHE A 469 -8.56 6.03 23.03
CA PHE A 469 -9.87 6.66 23.14
C PHE A 469 -10.99 5.61 23.08
N PRO A 470 -11.74 5.38 24.18
CA PRO A 470 -12.77 4.33 24.23
C PRO A 470 -13.86 4.47 23.15
N PHE A 471 -14.23 5.71 22.80
CA PHE A 471 -15.28 5.99 21.83
C PHE A 471 -14.94 5.45 20.42
N VAL A 472 -13.65 5.34 20.07
CA VAL A 472 -13.23 4.86 18.74
C VAL A 472 -13.56 3.38 18.58
N SER A 473 -13.29 2.58 19.62
CA SER A 473 -13.63 1.16 19.65
C SER A 473 -15.15 0.91 19.62
N GLU A 474 -15.91 1.72 20.35
CA GLU A 474 -17.38 1.65 20.32
C GLU A 474 -17.94 2.00 18.95
N PHE A 475 -17.44 3.08 18.33
CA PHE A 475 -17.83 3.50 16.99
C PHE A 475 -17.53 2.40 15.95
N GLN A 476 -16.32 1.85 15.97
CA GLN A 476 -15.93 0.75 15.09
C GLN A 476 -16.85 -0.46 15.24
N THR A 477 -17.17 -0.85 16.47
CA THR A 477 -18.02 -2.02 16.73
C THR A 477 -19.43 -1.84 16.18
N ARG A 478 -20.02 -0.64 16.35
CA ARG A 478 -21.34 -0.30 15.80
C ARG A 478 -21.36 -0.23 14.28
N MET A 479 -20.25 0.18 13.67
CA MET A 479 -20.11 0.24 12.22
C MET A 479 -19.96 -1.16 11.61
N LEU A 480 -19.18 -2.04 12.24
CA LEU A 480 -18.89 -3.38 11.73
C LEU A 480 -20.01 -4.39 11.96
N PHE A 481 -20.74 -4.27 13.08
CA PHE A 481 -21.77 -5.22 13.45
C PHE A 481 -23.14 -4.56 13.42
N ASN A 482 -24.06 -5.15 12.64
CA ASN A 482 -25.45 -4.75 12.65
C ASN A 482 -26.06 -4.93 14.05
N GLN A 483 -26.89 -3.99 14.50
CA GLN A 483 -27.58 -4.05 15.79
C GLN A 483 -28.42 -5.34 15.97
N ALA A 484 -28.95 -5.91 14.89
CA ALA A 484 -29.64 -7.20 14.93
C ALA A 484 -28.70 -8.36 15.28
N PHE A 485 -27.47 -8.33 14.76
CA PHE A 485 -26.42 -9.31 15.06
C PHE A 485 -25.87 -9.13 16.48
N SER A 486 -25.72 -7.88 16.96
CA SER A 486 -25.29 -7.58 18.33
C SER A 486 -26.34 -7.86 19.41
N ARG A 487 -27.62 -7.93 19.05
CA ARG A 487 -28.70 -8.35 19.95
C ARG A 487 -28.83 -9.87 20.05
N GLY A 488 -28.58 -10.60 18.96
CA GLY A 488 -28.67 -12.06 18.91
C GLY A 488 -27.45 -12.78 19.49
N LEU A 489 -26.25 -12.22 19.33
CA LEU A 489 -25.05 -12.69 20.01
C LEU A 489 -24.82 -11.84 21.26
N GLN A 490 -24.80 -12.47 22.44
CA GLN A 490 -24.18 -11.88 23.62
C GLN A 490 -22.66 -11.77 23.37
N ILE A 491 -22.25 -10.82 22.53
CA ILE A 491 -20.88 -10.59 22.08
C ILE A 491 -19.94 -10.42 23.29
N SER A 492 -20.45 -9.89 24.40
CA SER A 492 -19.74 -9.79 25.69
C SER A 492 -19.33 -11.14 26.30
N ARG A 493 -20.10 -12.22 26.09
CA ARG A 493 -19.75 -13.57 26.59
C ARG A 493 -18.70 -14.29 25.74
N ILE A 494 -18.63 -13.98 24.44
CA ILE A 494 -17.66 -14.60 23.51
C ILE A 494 -16.33 -13.82 23.51
N LEU A 495 -16.37 -12.49 23.54
CA LEU A 495 -15.15 -11.66 23.66
C LEU A 495 -14.50 -11.73 25.05
N GLY A 496 -15.29 -11.97 26.11
CA GLY A 496 -14.80 -12.10 27.49
C GLY A 496 -14.19 -13.46 27.85
N GLY A 497 -13.72 -14.24 26.85
CA GLY A 497 -13.36 -15.66 26.93
C GLY A 497 -12.86 -16.18 28.29
N GLN A 498 -13.50 -17.26 28.76
CA GLN A 498 -12.98 -18.30 29.67
C GLN A 498 -12.16 -17.89 30.91
N ARG A 499 -12.32 -16.68 31.45
CA ARG A 499 -11.65 -16.35 32.72
C ARG A 499 -12.30 -17.00 33.95
N LYS A 500 -13.52 -17.55 33.82
CA LYS A 500 -14.28 -18.15 34.93
C LYS A 500 -14.18 -19.68 35.07
N GLU A 501 -13.79 -20.42 34.02
CA GLU A 501 -13.79 -21.89 34.10
C GLU A 501 -12.49 -22.49 34.66
N ARG A 502 -11.38 -21.74 34.69
CA ARG A 502 -10.13 -22.22 35.31
C ARG A 502 -10.02 -22.01 36.82
N SER A 503 -10.89 -21.18 37.41
CA SER A 503 -10.86 -20.93 38.86
C SER A 503 -11.69 -21.93 39.69
N THR A 504 -12.53 -22.74 39.05
CA THR A 504 -13.41 -23.72 39.74
C THR A 504 -12.90 -25.15 39.68
N ALA A 505 -11.91 -25.48 38.85
CA ALA A 505 -11.37 -26.85 38.75
C ALA A 505 -10.26 -27.18 39.78
N ASN A 506 -9.94 -26.26 40.69
CA ASN A 506 -8.91 -26.44 41.74
C ASN A 506 -9.49 -26.40 43.18
N LYS A 507 -10.81 -26.55 43.32
CA LYS A 507 -11.48 -26.76 44.60
C LYS A 507 -12.64 -27.73 44.41
N GLU A 508 -12.30 -29.02 44.34
CA GLU A 508 -13.08 -30.15 44.87
C GLU A 508 -12.21 -31.40 44.84
#